data_AF-A0A3L7Q458-F1
#
_entry.id   AF-A0A3L7Q458-F1
#
_cell.length_a   1.000
_cell.length_b   1.000
_cell.length_c   1.000
_cell.angle_alpha   90.00
_cell.angle_beta   90.00
_cell.angle_gamma   90.00
#
_symmetry.space_group_name_H-M   'P 1'
#
loop_
_entity.id
_entity.type
_entity.pdbx_description
1 polymer ?
#
loop_
_entity_poly.entity_id
_entity_poly.type
_entity_poly.pdbx_seq_one_letter_code
_entity_poly.pdbx_strand_id
1 'polypeptide(L)'
;MFGANVGELFVLGMIGLLLFGSKLPDVAKNLGKGFAEFKKGISGFQDELTRPTPSPSAYTPKPSARRPEPLANLDEDRLSAPKFEPPKSAPTEIEA
;
A
#
# COMPACT_ATOMS: atom_id res chain seq x y z
N MET A 1 18.96 -25.73 -21.56
CA MET A 1 20.41 -26.06 -21.51
C MET A 1 21.21 -24.80 -21.10
N PHE A 2 20.98 -24.29 -19.88
CA PHE A 2 21.65 -23.09 -19.35
C PHE A 2 21.88 -23.23 -17.85
N GLY A 3 22.48 -24.34 -17.43
CA GLY A 3 23.00 -24.43 -16.07
C GLY A 3 24.24 -23.58 -16.03
N ALA A 4 24.15 -22.36 -15.48
CA ALA A 4 25.27 -21.42 -15.40
C ALA A 4 26.51 -22.15 -14.92
N ASN A 5 27.41 -22.41 -15.86
CA ASN A 5 28.64 -23.14 -15.63
C ASN A 5 29.42 -22.32 -14.59
N VAL A 6 29.81 -22.93 -13.47
CA VAL A 6 30.53 -22.24 -12.38
C VAL A 6 31.74 -21.47 -12.93
N GLY A 7 32.39 -21.99 -13.97
CA GLY A 7 33.47 -21.30 -14.68
C GLY A 7 33.06 -19.98 -15.35
N GLU A 8 31.88 -19.90 -15.95
CA GLU A 8 31.38 -18.66 -16.58
C GLU A 8 31.05 -17.59 -15.54
N LEU A 9 30.43 -18.00 -14.42
CA LEU A 9 30.22 -17.09 -13.28
C LEU A 9 31.54 -16.58 -12.71
N PHE A 10 32.58 -17.42 -12.66
CA PHE A 10 33.91 -17.01 -12.20
C PHE A 10 34.57 -16.00 -13.15
N VAL A 11 34.47 -16.22 -14.46
CA VAL A 11 34.99 -15.29 -15.48
C VAL A 11 34.25 -13.95 -15.41
N LEU A 12 32.92 -13.95 -15.36
CA LEU A 12 32.13 -12.72 -15.19
C LEU A 12 32.43 -12.01 -13.87
N GLY A 13 32.61 -12.76 -12.78
CA GLY A 13 33.03 -12.24 -11.49
C GLY A 13 34.41 -11.60 -11.54
N MET A 14 35.37 -12.20 -12.25
CA MET A 14 36.70 -11.62 -12.47
C MET A 14 36.64 -10.34 -13.28
N ILE A 15 35.88 -10.31 -14.37
CA ILE A 15 35.68 -9.11 -15.18
C ILE A 15 35.07 -7.99 -14.30
N GLY A 16 34.02 -8.31 -13.53
CA GLY A 16 33.43 -7.39 -12.58
C GLY A 16 34.43 -6.88 -11.53
N LEU A 17 35.28 -7.76 -11.00
CA LEU A 17 36.31 -7.37 -10.04
C LEU A 17 37.39 -6.47 -10.68
N LEU A 18 37.74 -6.66 -11.96
CA LEU A 18 38.68 -5.78 -12.65
C LEU A 18 38.07 -4.39 -12.92
N LEU A 19 36.77 -4.33 -13.25
CA LEU A 19 36.06 -3.08 -13.50
C LEU A 19 35.80 -2.27 -12.22
N PHE A 20 35.35 -2.94 -11.16
CA PHE A 20 34.85 -2.29 -9.94
C PHE A 20 35.77 -2.47 -8.72
N GLY A 21 36.68 -3.45 -8.73
CA GLY A 21 37.60 -3.72 -7.63
C GLY A 21 36.89 -3.92 -6.29
N SER A 22 37.39 -3.25 -5.26
CA SER A 22 36.80 -3.26 -3.91
C SER A 22 35.43 -2.58 -3.83
N LYS A 23 34.96 -1.89 -4.88
CA LYS A 23 33.64 -1.27 -4.93
C LYS A 23 32.54 -2.22 -5.42
N LEU A 24 32.90 -3.38 -5.97
CA LEU A 24 31.93 -4.41 -6.37
C LEU A 24 30.90 -4.76 -5.27
N PRO A 25 31.28 -5.01 -3.99
CA PRO A 25 30.30 -5.27 -2.93
C PRO A 25 29.38 -4.07 -2.63
N ASP A 26 29.88 -2.83 -2.77
CA ASP A 26 29.06 -1.64 -2.59
C ASP A 26 28.03 -1.50 -3.72
N VAL A 27 28.45 -1.75 -4.97
CA VAL A 27 27.56 -1.77 -6.15
C VAL A 27 26.51 -2.88 -6.01
N ALA A 28 26.91 -4.09 -5.62
CA ALA A 28 25.99 -5.20 -5.41
C ALA A 28 24.97 -4.90 -4.30
N LYS A 29 25.38 -4.27 -3.20
CA LYS A 29 24.48 -3.83 -2.13
C LYS A 29 23.49 -2.77 -2.63
N ASN A 30 23.96 -1.78 -3.38
CA ASN A 30 23.11 -0.70 -3.88
C ASN A 30 22.11 -1.21 -4.93
N LEU A 31 22.57 -2.04 -5.87
CA LEU A 31 21.74 -2.68 -6.88
C LEU A 31 20.75 -3.67 -6.24
N GLY A 32 21.20 -4.46 -5.27
CA GLY A 32 20.38 -5.43 -4.55
C GLY A 32 19.25 -4.77 -3.76
N LYS A 33 19.51 -3.63 -3.10
CA LYS A 33 18.47 -2.82 -2.44
C LYS A 33 17.42 -2.35 -3.44
N GLY A 34 17.84 -1.76 -4.57
CA GLY A 34 16.93 -1.31 -5.62
C GLY A 34 16.08 -2.45 -6.20
N PHE A 35 16.68 -3.61 -6.42
CA PHE A 35 15.97 -4.80 -6.89
C PHE A 35 14.98 -5.35 -5.85
N ALA A 36 15.34 -5.32 -4.56
CA ALA A 36 14.45 -5.75 -3.48
C ALA A 36 13.23 -4.83 -3.33
N GLU A 37 13.43 -3.51 -3.42
CA GLU A 37 12.33 -2.54 -3.41
C GLU A 37 11.45 -2.66 -4.65
N PHE A 38 12.04 -2.85 -5.83
CA PHE A 38 11.32 -3.10 -7.08
C PHE A 38 10.44 -4.36 -6.99
N LYS A 39 10.99 -5.47 -6.48
CA LYS A 39 10.23 -6.70 -6.24
C LYS A 39 9.06 -6.47 -5.29
N LYS A 40 9.30 -5.75 -4.19
CA LYS A 40 8.24 -5.44 -3.21
C LYS A 40 7.13 -4.58 -3.81
N GLY A 41 7.49 -3.59 -4.64
CA GLY A 41 6.52 -2.78 -5.38
C GLY A 41 5.66 -3.62 -6.32
N ILE A 42 6.28 -4.49 -7.13
CA ILE A 42 5.56 -5.37 -8.05
C ILE A 42 4.67 -6.38 -7.32
N SER A 43 5.15 -6.96 -6.21
CA SER A 43 4.33 -7.86 -5.39
C SER A 43 3.12 -7.14 -4.78
N GLY A 44 3.29 -5.93 -4.25
CA GLY A 44 2.18 -5.13 -3.73
C GLY A 44 1.14 -4.79 -4.80
N PHE A 45 1.58 -4.46 -6.02
CA PHE A 45 0.68 -4.24 -7.16
C PHE A 45 -0.14 -5.47 -7.54
N GLN A 46 0.48 -6.66 -7.59
CA GLN A 46 -0.25 -7.90 -7.87
C GLN A 46 -1.30 -8.21 -6.79
N ASP A 47 -0.98 -7.94 -5.53
CA ASP A 47 -1.90 -8.14 -4.41
C ASP A 47 -3.10 -7.18 -4.47
N GLU A 48 -2.91 -5.93 -4.91
CA GLU A 48 -4.01 -4.97 -5.10
C GLU A 48 -4.91 -5.34 -6.29
N LEU A 49 -4.35 -5.79 -7.42
CA LEU A 49 -5.15 -6.26 -8.56
C LEU A 49 -5.92 -7.55 -8.24
N THR A 50 -5.35 -8.42 -7.41
CA THR A 50 -5.97 -9.69 -7.02
C THR A 50 -6.96 -9.52 -5.88
N ARG A 51 -6.86 -8.43 -5.11
CA ARG A 51 -7.83 -8.12 -4.06
C ARG A 51 -9.17 -7.76 -4.70
N PRO A 52 -10.24 -8.54 -4.49
CA PRO A 52 -11.57 -8.06 -4.80
C PRO A 52 -11.80 -6.80 -3.96
N THR A 53 -12.12 -5.68 -4.62
CA THR A 53 -12.59 -4.46 -3.95
C THR A 53 -13.64 -4.87 -2.92
N PRO A 54 -13.45 -4.59 -1.62
CA PRO A 54 -14.47 -4.93 -0.64
C PRO A 54 -15.73 -4.17 -1.03
N SER A 55 -16.73 -4.92 -1.47
CA SER A 55 -18.09 -4.40 -1.60
C SER A 55 -18.44 -3.75 -0.27
N PRO A 56 -18.97 -2.51 -0.23
CA PRO A 56 -19.34 -1.83 1.01
C PRO A 56 -20.50 -2.51 1.78
N SER A 57 -20.83 -3.76 1.48
CA SER A 57 -21.97 -4.51 1.99
C SER A 57 -21.57 -5.91 2.49
N ALA A 58 -20.60 -5.98 3.39
CA ALA A 58 -20.41 -7.18 4.21
C ALA A 58 -19.78 -6.85 5.56
N TYR A 59 -20.45 -5.99 6.34
CA TYR A 59 -20.22 -5.97 7.78
C TYR A 59 -20.94 -7.17 8.39
N THR A 60 -20.30 -8.33 8.40
CA THR A 60 -20.75 -9.46 9.22
C THR A 60 -20.14 -9.25 10.61
N PRO A 61 -20.92 -8.85 11.63
CA PRO A 61 -20.36 -8.68 12.96
C PRO A 61 -19.91 -10.06 13.46
N LYS A 62 -18.61 -10.20 13.75
CA LYS A 62 -18.11 -11.29 14.60
C LYS A 62 -18.94 -11.26 15.90
N PRO A 63 -19.48 -12.40 16.38
CA PRO A 63 -20.08 -12.46 17.71
C PRO A 63 -18.94 -12.41 18.72
N SER A 64 -18.53 -11.20 19.08
CA SER A 64 -17.69 -10.96 20.24
C SER A 64 -18.54 -11.17 21.48
N ALA A 65 -18.34 -12.28 22.19
CA ALA A 65 -19.04 -12.63 23.43
C ALA A 65 -18.73 -11.70 24.64
N ARG A 66 -18.38 -10.43 24.39
CA ARG A 66 -18.13 -9.37 25.38
C ARG A 66 -18.32 -7.98 24.77
N ARG A 67 -19.47 -7.70 24.15
CA ARG A 67 -19.85 -6.32 23.87
C ARG A 67 -20.87 -5.92 24.94
N PRO A 68 -20.62 -4.89 25.77
CA PRO A 68 -21.65 -4.32 26.61
C PRO A 68 -22.83 -3.94 25.71
N GLU A 69 -24.03 -4.36 26.09
CA GLU A 69 -25.29 -4.03 25.42
C GLU A 69 -25.30 -2.55 25.00
N PRO A 70 -25.70 -2.22 23.76
CA PRO A 70 -25.92 -0.84 23.38
C PRO A 70 -26.93 -0.25 24.37
N LEU A 71 -26.62 0.92 24.93
CA LEU A 71 -27.56 1.68 25.74
C LEU A 71 -28.79 1.98 24.88
N ALA A 72 -29.82 1.15 24.97
CA ALA A 72 -31.09 1.29 24.27
C ALA A 72 -31.91 2.51 24.74
N ASN A 73 -31.33 3.35 25.61
CA ASN A 73 -31.93 4.54 26.20
C ASN A 73 -30.96 5.73 26.12
N LEU A 74 -30.32 5.95 24.97
CA LEU A 74 -29.81 7.29 24.65
C LEU A 74 -31.00 8.04 24.07
N ASP A 75 -31.57 8.97 24.84
CA ASP A 75 -32.67 9.83 24.40
C ASP A 75 -32.34 10.40 23.02
N GLU A 76 -33.11 10.00 21.99
CA GLU A 76 -32.92 10.42 20.60
C GLU A 76 -32.91 11.96 20.46
N ASP A 77 -33.45 12.67 21.45
CA ASP A 77 -33.43 14.12 21.58
C ASP A 77 -32.01 14.72 21.64
N ARG A 78 -30.98 13.95 22.03
CA ARG A 78 -29.60 14.44 22.12
C ARG A 78 -28.78 14.25 20.83
N LEU A 79 -29.30 13.53 19.84
CA LEU A 79 -28.61 13.24 18.57
C LEU A 79 -29.23 13.98 17.36
N SER A 80 -29.96 15.07 17.60
CA SER A 80 -30.41 15.94 16.51
C SER A 80 -29.26 16.81 16.02
N ALA A 81 -28.56 16.34 14.98
CA ALA A 81 -27.61 17.17 14.25
C ALA A 81 -28.34 18.42 13.74
N PRO A 82 -27.81 19.64 13.96
CA PRO A 82 -28.49 20.86 13.54
C PRO A 82 -28.75 20.81 12.03
N LYS A 83 -30.01 21.03 11.65
CA LYS A 83 -30.42 20.98 10.25
C LYS A 83 -29.68 22.08 9.49
N PHE A 84 -28.77 21.68 8.60
CA PHE A 84 -28.10 22.60 7.69
C PHE A 84 -29.11 23.12 6.67
N GLU A 85 -29.45 24.39 6.75
CA GLU A 85 -30.18 25.08 5.70
C GLU A 85 -29.17 25.64 4.68
N PRO A 86 -29.10 25.09 3.46
CA PRO A 86 -28.22 25.64 2.44
C PRO A 86 -28.66 27.07 2.12
N PRO A 87 -27.71 28.01 1.91
CA PRO A 87 -28.05 29.37 1.51
C PRO A 87 -28.88 29.33 0.22
N LYS A 88 -30.04 29.97 0.24
CA LYS A 88 -30.97 30.01 -0.90
C LYS A 88 -30.51 30.92 -2.04
N SER A 89 -29.34 31.53 -1.92
CA SER A 89 -28.75 32.43 -2.91
C SER A 89 -27.60 31.72 -3.62
N ALA A 90 -27.62 31.74 -4.96
CA ALA A 90 -26.46 31.40 -5.76
C ALA A 90 -25.27 32.27 -5.33
N PRO A 91 -24.02 31.75 -5.33
CA PRO A 91 -22.84 32.56 -5.06
C PRO A 91 -22.83 33.77 -5.98
N THR A 92 -22.91 34.97 -5.42
CA THR A 92 -22.75 36.20 -6.20
C THR A 92 -21.34 36.17 -6.78
N GLU A 93 -21.25 36.06 -8.10
CA GLU A 93 -20.01 36.22 -8.83
C GLU A 93 -19.51 37.64 -8.54
N ILE A 94 -18.40 37.73 -7.81
CA ILE A 94 -17.74 39.00 -7.54
C ILE A 94 -17.08 39.39 -8.86
N GLU A 95 -17.77 40.21 -9.64
CA GLU A 95 -17.25 40.81 -10.86
C GLU A 95 -16.05 41.70 -10.45
N ALA A 96 -14.87 41.34 -10.93
CA ALA A 96 -13.60 42.03 -10.68
C ALA A 96 -13.26 42.99 -11.84
#